data_AF-A0A7C4HIS8-F1
#
_entry.id   AF-A0A7C4HIS8-F1
#
_cell.length_a   1.000
_cell.length_b   1.000
_cell.length_c   1.000
_cell.angle_alpha   90.00
_cell.angle_beta   90.00
_cell.angle_gamma   90.00
#
_symmetry.space_group_name_H-M   'P 1'
#
loop_
_entity.id
_entity.type
_entity.pdbx_description
1 polymer ?
#
loop_
_entity_poly.entity_id
_entity_poly.type
_entity_poly.pdbx_seq_one_letter_code
_entity_poly.pdbx_strand_id
1 'polypeptide(L)'
;MKCVDDIAPTLVKAYEVSREGRRGPVHVSIPIDVMNSESESPIGGILKPSRSYKIGEIDDETINRLLTAKRPIIYAGKNVSRYLCEEKLLELCEVLHAP
;
A
#
# COMPACT_ATOMS: atom_id res chain seq x y z
N MET A 1 -8.54 -20.90 10.04
CA MET A 1 -8.72 -20.55 11.47
C MET A 1 -9.29 -21.77 12.16
N LYS A 2 -8.67 -22.21 13.26
CA LYS A 2 -9.01 -23.47 13.96
C LYS A 2 -9.49 -23.24 15.38
N CYS A 3 -8.97 -22.22 16.09
CA CYS A 3 -9.40 -21.85 17.45
C CYS A 3 -9.49 -20.34 17.62
N VAL A 4 -9.99 -19.90 18.78
CA VAL A 4 -10.21 -18.48 19.11
C VAL A 4 -8.91 -17.68 19.09
N ASP A 5 -7.80 -18.30 19.50
CA ASP A 5 -6.48 -17.65 19.54
C ASP A 5 -5.93 -17.34 18.14
N ASP A 6 -6.49 -17.94 17.09
CA ASP A 6 -6.14 -17.62 15.70
C ASP A 6 -6.80 -16.32 15.20
N ILE A 7 -7.84 -15.80 15.87
CA ILE A 7 -8.57 -14.61 15.40
C ILE A 7 -7.65 -13.40 15.34
N ALA A 8 -6.96 -13.09 16.45
CA ALA A 8 -6.08 -11.93 16.54
C ALA A 8 -4.97 -11.93 15.46
N PRO A 9 -4.14 -12.98 15.30
CA PRO A 9 -3.12 -13.01 14.27
C PRO A 9 -3.71 -12.99 12.85
N THR A 10 -4.88 -13.61 12.63
CA THR A 10 -5.57 -13.56 11.33
C THR A 10 -6.01 -12.14 10.98
N LEU A 11 -6.57 -11.39 11.94
CA LEU A 11 -6.98 -10.00 11.74
C LEU A 11 -5.79 -9.07 11.51
N VAL A 12 -4.69 -9.26 12.25
CA VAL A 12 -3.44 -8.53 12.02
C VAL A 12 -2.94 -8.78 10.60
N LYS A 13 -2.92 -10.05 10.16
CA LYS A 13 -2.50 -10.40 8.81
C LYS A 13 -3.42 -9.82 7.74
N ALA A 14 -4.74 -9.89 7.94
CA ALA A 14 -5.72 -9.31 7.04
C ALA A 14 -5.52 -7.79 6.90
N TYR A 15 -5.28 -7.11 8.02
CA TYR A 15 -4.95 -5.69 8.04
C TYR A 15 -3.66 -5.38 7.27
N GLU A 16 -2.59 -6.15 7.47
CA GLU A 16 -1.34 -6.01 6.68
C GLU A 16 -1.59 -6.17 5.18
N VAL A 17 -2.25 -7.26 4.78
CA VAL A 17 -2.57 -7.55 3.37
C VAL A 17 -3.41 -6.44 2.73
N SER A 18 -4.38 -5.88 3.47
CA SER A 18 -5.21 -4.77 2.97
C SER A 18 -4.41 -3.48 2.69
N ARG A 19 -3.21 -3.36 3.28
CA ARG A 19 -2.39 -2.15 3.26
C ARG A 19 -1.11 -2.25 2.43
N GLU A 20 -0.63 -3.47 2.18
CA GLU A 20 0.54 -3.74 1.35
C GLU A 20 0.24 -3.53 -0.14
N GLY A 21 1.22 -3.00 -0.89
CA GLY A 21 1.11 -2.77 -2.33
C GLY A 21 -0.16 -2.01 -2.73
N ARG A 22 -0.96 -2.59 -3.63
CA ARG A 22 -2.25 -2.01 -4.04
C ARG A 22 -3.30 -2.27 -2.96
N ARG A 23 -3.48 -1.27 -2.08
CA ARG A 23 -4.48 -1.32 -1.01
C ARG A 23 -5.89 -1.63 -1.51
N GLY A 24 -6.59 -2.50 -0.80
CA GLY A 24 -7.94 -2.93 -1.10
C GLY A 24 -8.61 -3.66 0.07
N PRO A 25 -9.92 -3.94 -0.05
CA PRO A 25 -10.64 -4.70 0.97
C PRO A 25 -10.12 -6.14 1.07
N VAL A 26 -10.28 -6.73 2.25
CA VAL A 26 -9.98 -8.13 2.53
C VAL A 26 -11.22 -8.80 3.12
N HIS A 27 -11.34 -10.11 2.92
CA HIS A 27 -12.40 -10.91 3.50
C HIS A 27 -11.81 -11.90 4.50
N VAL A 28 -12.40 -11.97 5.69
CA VAL A 28 -12.03 -12.92 6.75
C VAL A 28 -13.29 -13.66 7.15
N SER A 29 -13.27 -14.99 7.04
CA SER A 29 -14.38 -15.85 7.46
C SER A 29 -14.07 -16.44 8.84
N ILE A 30 -15.00 -16.29 9.77
CA ILE A 30 -14.88 -16.76 11.15
C ILE A 30 -15.99 -17.79 11.39
N PRO A 31 -15.66 -19.06 11.68
CA PRO A 31 -16.64 -20.06 12.11
C PRO A 31 -17.35 -19.60 13.39
N ILE A 32 -18.66 -19.85 13.49
CA ILE A 32 -19.48 -19.33 14.60
C ILE A 32 -19.10 -19.93 15.96
N ASP A 33 -18.66 -21.18 15.98
CA ASP A 33 -18.15 -21.89 17.15
C ASP A 33 -16.86 -21.24 17.67
N VAL A 34 -15.96 -20.85 16.76
CA VAL A 34 -14.74 -20.13 17.11
C VAL A 34 -15.03 -18.70 17.58
N MET A 35 -16.00 -18.02 16.97
CA MET A 35 -16.40 -16.67 17.36
C MET A 35 -16.96 -16.59 18.79
N ASN A 36 -17.70 -17.62 19.21
CA ASN A 36 -18.35 -17.66 20.52
C ASN A 36 -17.45 -18.24 21.63
N SER A 37 -16.21 -18.60 21.31
CA SER A 37 -15.27 -19.17 22.28
C SER A 37 -14.60 -18.07 23.11
N GLU A 38 -14.31 -18.36 24.38
CA GLU A 38 -13.55 -17.45 25.25
C GLU A 38 -12.05 -17.63 25.05
N SER A 39 -11.29 -16.53 25.11
CA SER A 39 -9.83 -16.53 25.04
C SER A 39 -9.26 -15.67 26.16
N GLU A 40 -8.24 -16.19 26.83
CA GLU A 40 -7.41 -15.44 27.78
C GLU A 40 -6.19 -14.80 27.09
N SER A 41 -5.99 -15.08 25.80
CA SER A 41 -4.83 -14.63 25.05
C SER A 41 -4.87 -13.11 24.87
N PRO A 42 -3.79 -12.38 25.21
CA PRO A 42 -3.76 -10.95 25.00
C PRO A 42 -3.82 -10.64 23.50
N ILE A 43 -4.63 -9.65 23.13
CA ILE A 43 -4.59 -9.10 21.78
C ILE A 43 -3.23 -8.44 21.61
N GLY A 44 -2.36 -9.05 20.79
CA GLY A 44 -1.05 -8.49 20.47
C GLY A 44 -1.17 -7.06 19.95
N GLY A 45 -0.16 -6.23 20.24
CA GLY A 45 -0.15 -4.84 19.82
C GLY A 45 -0.31 -4.70 18.30
N ILE A 46 -1.14 -3.76 17.87
CA ILE A 46 -1.32 -3.44 16.44
C ILE A 46 0.01 -2.91 15.91
N LEU A 47 0.68 -3.71 15.08
CA LEU A 47 1.89 -3.26 14.38
C LEU A 47 1.52 -2.09 13.47
N LYS A 48 2.29 -0.99 13.54
CA LYS A 48 2.20 0.06 12.52
C LYS A 48 2.63 -0.59 11.20
N PRO A 49 1.73 -0.71 10.22
CA PRO A 49 2.08 -1.34 8.96
C PRO A 49 3.14 -0.49 8.29
N SER A 50 4.26 -1.10 7.92
CA SER A 50 5.28 -0.42 7.13
C SER A 50 4.68 -0.10 5.76
N ARG A 51 4.95 1.10 5.26
CA ARG A 51 4.63 1.45 3.88
C ARG A 51 5.66 0.74 3.00
N SER A 52 5.44 -0.53 2.65
CA SER A 52 6.23 -1.18 1.61
C SER A 52 5.54 -0.98 0.26
N TYR A 53 6.07 -0.04 -0.51
CA TYR A 53 6.02 -0.16 -1.96
C TYR A 53 7.39 -0.66 -2.38
N LYS A 54 7.45 -1.77 -3.14
CA LYS A 54 8.65 -2.03 -3.94
C LYS A 54 8.69 -0.92 -4.99
N ILE A 55 9.48 0.11 -4.72
CA ILE A 55 9.89 1.06 -5.75
C ILE A 55 10.74 0.21 -6.69
N GLY A 56 10.28 0.04 -7.93
CA GLY A 56 11.14 -0.51 -8.98
C GLY A 56 12.36 0.40 -9.13
N GLU A 57 13.52 -0.17 -9.44
CA GLU A 57 14.69 0.66 -9.75
C GLU A 57 14.34 1.55 -10.95
N ILE A 58 14.57 2.86 -10.82
CA ILE A 58 14.54 3.77 -11.95
C ILE A 58 15.92 3.65 -12.60
N ASP A 59 15.98 3.04 -13.77
CA ASP A 59 17.23 2.87 -14.50
C ASP A 59 17.64 4.13 -15.28
N ASP A 60 18.92 4.20 -15.61
CA ASP A 60 19.50 5.31 -16.39
C ASP A 60 18.83 5.46 -17.76
N GLU A 61 18.31 4.37 -18.34
CA GLU A 61 17.58 4.41 -19.61
C GLU A 61 16.27 5.20 -19.47
N THR A 62 15.48 4.93 -18.42
CA THR A 62 14.23 5.64 -18.15
C THR A 62 14.49 7.12 -17.91
N ILE A 63 15.53 7.46 -17.14
CA ILE A 63 15.93 8.85 -16.89
C ILE A 63 16.31 9.53 -18.20
N ASN A 64 17.18 8.91 -19.01
CA ASN A 64 17.61 9.46 -20.29
C ASN A 64 16.43 9.68 -21.25
N ARG A 65 15.46 8.75 -21.28
CA ARG A 65 14.24 8.89 -22.10
C ARG A 65 13.36 10.05 -21.65
N LEU A 66 13.24 10.30 -20.34
CA LEU A 66 12.50 11.44 -19.82
C LEU A 66 13.19 12.77 -20.16
N LEU A 67 14.52 12.85 -19.99
CA LEU A 67 15.30 14.07 -20.24
C LEU A 67 15.42 14.41 -21.74
N THR A 68 15.45 13.42 -22.62
CA THR A 68 15.57 13.62 -24.07
C THR A 68 14.22 13.70 -24.80
N ALA A 69 13.11 13.56 -24.07
CA ALA A 69 11.77 13.66 -24.64
C ALA A 69 11.54 15.07 -25.22
N LYS A 70 11.20 15.14 -26.51
CA LYS A 70 10.96 16.44 -27.17
C LYS A 70 9.70 17.15 -26.68
N ARG A 71 8.68 16.38 -26.28
CA ARG A 71 7.35 16.87 -25.85
C ARG A 71 6.77 15.91 -24.79
N PRO A 72 7.34 15.86 -23.58
CA PRO A 72 6.81 15.01 -22.53
C PRO A 72 5.40 15.46 -22.12
N ILE A 73 4.56 14.51 -21.69
CA ILE A 73 3.25 14.77 -21.09
C ILE A 73 3.16 13.89 -19.85
N ILE A 74 2.75 14.47 -18.72
CA ILE A 74 2.59 13.73 -17.47
C ILE A 74 1.10 13.49 -17.23
N TYR A 75 0.67 12.23 -17.34
CA TYR A 75 -0.68 11.83 -16.99
C TYR A 75 -0.74 11.22 -15.59
N ALA A 76 -1.18 12.02 -14.62
CA ALA A 76 -1.27 11.63 -13.23
C ALA A 76 -2.66 11.08 -12.85
N GLY A 77 -2.70 9.89 -12.26
CA GLY A 77 -3.93 9.29 -11.73
C GLY A 77 -4.20 9.65 -10.26
N LYS A 78 -5.34 9.19 -9.74
CA LYS A 78 -5.80 9.43 -8.35
C LYS A 78 -4.81 9.06 -7.24
N ASN A 79 -3.82 8.22 -7.55
CA ASN A 79 -2.84 7.79 -6.56
C ASN A 79 -1.93 8.94 -6.10
N VAL A 80 -1.74 9.98 -6.91
CA VAL A 80 -0.97 11.17 -6.49
C VAL A 80 -1.61 11.79 -5.26
N SER A 81 -2.92 12.03 -5.30
CA SER A 81 -3.64 12.55 -4.14
C SER A 81 -3.79 11.53 -3.01
N ARG A 82 -4.01 10.24 -3.35
CA ARG A 82 -4.06 9.16 -2.35
C ARG A 82 -2.81 9.09 -1.47
N TYR A 83 -1.66 9.46 -2.02
CA TYR A 83 -0.35 9.42 -1.36
C TYR A 83 0.24 10.79 -1.06
N LEU A 84 -0.54 11.87 -1.21
CA LEU A 84 -0.11 13.25 -0.93
C LEU A 84 1.19 13.62 -1.66
N CYS A 85 1.26 13.30 -2.95
CA CYS A 85 2.44 13.48 -3.79
C CYS A 85 2.30 14.66 -4.77
N GLU A 86 1.34 15.56 -4.56
CA GLU A 86 1.04 16.68 -5.44
C GLU A 86 2.26 17.60 -5.62
N GLU A 87 2.92 17.98 -4.52
CA GLU A 87 4.09 18.86 -4.56
C GLU A 87 5.25 18.24 -5.34
N LYS A 88 5.55 16.96 -5.09
CA LYS A 88 6.62 16.24 -5.80
C LYS A 88 6.31 16.05 -7.28
N LEU A 89 5.04 15.86 -7.62
CA LEU A 89 4.62 15.78 -9.02
C LEU A 89 4.81 17.13 -9.72
N LEU A 90 4.42 18.23 -9.06
CA LEU A 90 4.60 19.58 -9.60
C LEU A 90 6.08 19.88 -9.86
N GLU A 91 6.95 19.57 -8.90
CA GLU A 91 8.41 19.70 -9.05
C GLU A 91 8.91 18.92 -10.29
N LEU A 92 8.43 17.69 -10.49
CA LEU A 92 8.79 16.88 -11.65
C LEU A 92 8.29 17.50 -12.97
N CYS A 93 7.07 18.04 -13.00
CA CYS A 93 6.52 18.73 -14.17
C CYS A 93 7.37 19.96 -14.52
N GLU A 94 7.79 20.73 -13.53
CA GLU A 94 8.65 21.92 -13.69
C GLU A 94 10.02 21.54 -14.27
N VAL A 95 10.67 20.52 -13.72
CA VAL A 95 11.98 20.03 -14.19
C VAL A 95 11.92 19.53 -15.63
N LEU A 96 10.85 18.82 -16.00
CA LEU A 96 10.69 18.25 -17.34
C LEU A 96 10.03 19.22 -18.33
N HIS A 97 9.63 20.41 -17.89
CA HIS A 97 8.80 21.34 -18.66
C HIS A 97 7.58 20.65 -19.30
N ALA A 98 6.99 19.70 -18.58
CA ALA A 98 5.87 18.91 -19.03
C ALA A 98 4.56 19.54 -18.53
N PRO A 99 3.50 19.58 -19.37
CA PRO A 99 2.15 19.91 -18.92
C PRO A 99 1.56 18.79 -18.04
#